data_AF-A0A661E887-F1
#
_entry.id   AF-A0A661E887-F1
#
_cell.length_a   1.000
_cell.length_b   1.000
_cell.length_c   1.000
_cell.angle_alpha   90.00
_cell.angle_beta   90.00
_cell.angle_gamma   90.00
#
_symmetry.space_group_name_H-M   'P 1'
#
loop_
_entity.id
_entity.type
_entity.pdbx_description
1 polymer ?
#
loop_
_entity_poly.entity_id
_entity_poly.type
_entity_poly.pdbx_seq_one_letter_code
_entity_poly.pdbx_strand_id
1 'polypeptide(L)'
;MLVVLVAGAIYALPNIYGSNPAIQISPRTDAAVDQLLEDQIGEALVEADIDFLSIERDADSVLVRFDQVDTQLAAQPLIRNELGRAYGVALNLAPATPDWLTEVDAAPMFLGLDLRGGVHFLLEVDMPVVLLQAQERMVTDFKALLRDDKLRYTTVKRFERGESTGIELRFRNAENRDKAEVL
;
A
#
# COMPACT_ATOMS: atom_id res chain seq x y z
N MET A 1 17.78 16.80 -43.31
CA MET A 1 17.19 17.54 -42.17
C MET A 1 15.78 17.05 -41.83
N LEU A 2 14.87 16.94 -42.81
CA LEU A 2 13.51 16.40 -42.59
C LEU A 2 13.50 14.95 -42.05
N VAL A 3 14.38 14.08 -42.56
CA VAL A 3 14.49 12.67 -42.14
C VAL A 3 14.89 12.53 -40.66
N VAL A 4 15.73 13.43 -40.15
CA VAL A 4 16.17 13.42 -38.75
C VAL A 4 15.07 13.90 -37.81
N LEU A 5 14.25 14.86 -38.25
CA LEU A 5 13.06 15.32 -37.51
C LEU A 5 11.97 14.26 -37.45
N VAL A 6 11.71 13.56 -38.55
CA VAL A 6 10.73 12.46 -38.60
C VAL A 6 11.20 11.28 -37.75
N ALA A 7 12.48 10.89 -37.86
CA ALA A 7 13.05 9.85 -37.01
C ALA A 7 13.02 10.24 -35.51
N GLY A 8 13.33 11.49 -35.18
CA GLY A 8 13.26 12.01 -33.81
C GLY A 8 11.83 12.06 -33.26
N ALA A 9 10.83 12.41 -34.08
CA ALA A 9 9.43 12.39 -33.68
C ALA A 9 8.92 10.96 -33.44
N ILE A 10 9.27 10.01 -34.31
CA ILE A 10 8.95 8.59 -34.15
C ILE A 10 9.61 8.01 -32.88
N TYR A 11 10.83 8.43 -32.55
CA TYR A 11 11.53 7.97 -31.34
C TYR A 11 11.06 8.66 -30.05
N ALA A 12 10.44 9.85 -30.14
CA ALA A 12 9.86 10.56 -29.00
C ALA A 12 8.41 10.11 -28.69
N LEU A 13 7.69 9.59 -29.68
CA LEU A 13 6.33 9.05 -29.55
C LEU A 13 6.15 8.00 -28.45
N PRO A 14 7.03 6.99 -28.27
CA PRO A 14 6.89 6.02 -27.17
C PRO A 14 6.90 6.66 -25.78
N ASN A 15 7.56 7.82 -25.61
CA ASN A 15 7.62 8.53 -24.34
C ASN A 15 6.35 9.36 -24.05
N ILE A 16 5.47 9.52 -25.04
CA ILE A 16 4.15 10.17 -24.91
C ILE A 16 3.08 9.13 -24.53
N TYR A 17 3.26 7.86 -24.93
CA TYR A 17 2.43 6.76 -24.47
C TYR A 17 2.86 6.40 -23.04
N GLY A 18 2.17 6.99 -22.06
CA GLY A 18 2.39 6.72 -20.65
C GLY A 18 2.12 5.26 -20.26
N SER A 19 2.13 4.99 -18.97
CA SER A 19 1.71 3.70 -18.43
C SER A 19 0.26 3.77 -17.96
N ASN A 20 -0.58 2.85 -18.43
CA ASN A 20 -1.94 2.70 -17.92
C ASN A 20 -1.92 1.89 -16.61
N PRO A 21 -2.63 2.35 -15.57
CA PRO A 21 -2.93 1.55 -14.38
C PRO A 21 -3.49 0.18 -14.76
N ALA A 22 -2.92 -0.91 -14.23
CA ALA A 22 -3.33 -2.26 -14.62
C ALA A 22 -3.36 -3.24 -13.45
N ILE A 23 -4.27 -4.20 -13.45
CA ILE A 23 -4.27 -5.30 -12.50
C ILE A 23 -3.84 -6.56 -13.24
N GLN A 24 -2.81 -7.22 -12.72
CA GLN A 24 -2.39 -8.53 -13.21
C GLN A 24 -2.96 -9.62 -12.30
N ILE A 25 -3.70 -10.54 -12.91
CA ILE A 25 -4.25 -11.73 -12.28
C ILE A 25 -3.46 -12.93 -12.76
N SER A 26 -2.76 -13.59 -11.83
CA SER A 26 -1.97 -14.81 -12.13
C SER A 26 -2.48 -15.98 -11.28
N PRO A 27 -2.57 -17.20 -11.81
CA PRO A 27 -2.98 -18.36 -11.03
C PRO A 27 -1.95 -18.67 -9.93
N ARG A 28 -2.41 -19.01 -8.73
CA ARG A 28 -1.55 -19.44 -7.59
C ARG A 28 -1.46 -20.96 -7.45
N THR A 29 -2.42 -21.67 -8.04
CA THR A 29 -2.57 -23.13 -8.07
C THR A 29 -2.71 -23.54 -9.55
N ASP A 30 -3.04 -24.80 -9.85
CA ASP A 30 -3.44 -25.29 -11.20
C ASP A 30 -4.78 -24.70 -11.70
N ALA A 31 -5.09 -23.44 -11.36
CA ALA A 31 -6.26 -22.74 -11.83
C ALA A 31 -6.04 -22.31 -13.30
N ALA A 32 -7.07 -22.49 -14.13
CA ALA A 32 -6.99 -22.18 -15.55
C ALA A 32 -7.08 -20.67 -15.80
N VAL A 33 -6.26 -20.18 -16.73
CA VAL A 33 -6.37 -18.82 -17.28
C VAL A 33 -7.16 -18.93 -18.58
N ASP A 34 -8.48 -18.88 -18.48
CA ASP A 34 -9.41 -19.13 -19.59
C ASP A 34 -10.39 -17.96 -19.80
N GLN A 35 -11.31 -18.13 -20.76
CA GLN A 35 -12.30 -17.11 -21.09
C GLN A 35 -13.33 -16.93 -19.98
N LEU A 36 -13.59 -17.99 -19.22
CA LEU A 36 -14.49 -17.93 -18.08
C LEU A 36 -13.94 -16.97 -17.01
N LEU A 37 -12.61 -16.98 -16.78
CA LEU A 37 -11.97 -16.04 -15.88
C LEU A 37 -12.14 -14.58 -16.34
N GLU A 38 -11.99 -14.31 -17.64
CA GLU A 38 -12.18 -12.96 -18.19
C GLU A 38 -13.62 -12.48 -18.03
N ASP A 39 -14.58 -13.34 -18.36
CA ASP A 39 -16.00 -13.05 -18.24
C ASP A 39 -16.36 -12.79 -16.76
N GLN A 40 -15.86 -13.62 -15.83
CA GLN A 40 -16.04 -13.42 -14.38
C GLN A 40 -15.49 -12.07 -13.90
N ILE A 41 -14.28 -11.71 -14.35
CA ILE A 41 -13.67 -10.42 -13.97
C ILE A 41 -14.48 -9.26 -14.58
N GLY A 42 -14.89 -9.38 -15.83
CA GLY A 42 -15.70 -8.37 -16.51
C GLY A 42 -17.05 -8.16 -15.84
N GLU A 43 -17.75 -9.24 -15.50
CA GLU A 43 -19.03 -9.20 -14.78
C GLU A 43 -18.87 -8.56 -13.40
N ALA A 44 -17.86 -8.95 -12.64
CA ALA A 44 -17.60 -8.38 -11.31
C ALA A 44 -17.29 -6.87 -11.36
N LEU A 45 -16.58 -6.41 -12.39
CA LEU A 45 -16.29 -4.99 -12.58
C LEU A 45 -17.53 -4.20 -12.99
N VAL A 46 -18.36 -4.76 -13.88
CA VAL A 46 -19.61 -4.13 -14.31
C VAL A 46 -20.63 -4.09 -13.17
N GLU A 47 -20.75 -5.14 -12.37
CA GLU A 47 -21.62 -5.17 -11.19
C GLU A 47 -21.22 -4.12 -10.14
N ALA A 48 -19.92 -3.85 -10.03
CA ALA A 48 -19.36 -2.85 -9.14
C ALA A 48 -19.34 -1.41 -9.72
N ASP A 49 -19.86 -1.18 -10.92
CA ASP A 49 -19.84 0.11 -11.63
C ASP A 49 -18.41 0.66 -11.81
N ILE A 50 -17.45 -0.21 -12.12
CA ILE A 50 -16.05 0.15 -12.36
C ILE A 50 -15.72 0.10 -13.84
N ASP A 51 -15.40 1.26 -14.39
CA ASP A 51 -14.91 1.39 -15.76
C ASP A 51 -13.50 0.80 -15.92
N PHE A 52 -13.35 -0.06 -16.93
CA PHE A 52 -12.07 -0.61 -17.37
C PHE A 52 -11.84 -0.35 -18.86
N LEU A 53 -10.58 -0.24 -19.28
CA LEU A 53 -10.19 0.05 -20.67
C LEU A 53 -10.16 -1.23 -21.51
N SER A 54 -9.51 -2.27 -21.00
CA SER A 54 -9.38 -3.56 -21.67
C SER A 54 -9.11 -4.68 -20.68
N ILE A 55 -9.52 -5.90 -21.06
CA ILE A 55 -9.13 -7.15 -20.42
C ILE A 55 -8.38 -7.95 -21.49
N GLU A 56 -7.14 -8.29 -21.21
CA GLU A 56 -6.25 -8.99 -22.13
C GLU A 56 -5.75 -10.28 -21.47
N ARG A 57 -5.90 -11.41 -22.17
CA ARG A 57 -5.21 -12.65 -21.79
C ARG A 57 -3.78 -12.62 -22.28
N ASP A 58 -2.89 -13.02 -21.38
CA ASP A 58 -1.56 -13.49 -21.71
C ASP A 58 -1.47 -15.01 -21.46
N ALA A 59 -0.34 -15.63 -21.81
CA ALA A 59 -0.14 -17.07 -21.71
C ALA A 59 -0.40 -17.63 -20.29
N ASP A 60 0.02 -16.88 -19.26
CA ASP A 60 -0.05 -17.31 -17.85
C ASP A 60 -0.77 -16.29 -16.94
N SER A 61 -1.40 -15.25 -17.49
CA SER A 61 -2.09 -14.24 -16.68
C SER A 61 -3.19 -13.50 -17.45
N VAL A 62 -4.10 -12.86 -16.71
CA VAL A 62 -5.03 -11.86 -17.27
C VAL A 62 -4.57 -10.48 -16.82
N LEU A 63 -4.55 -9.54 -17.75
CA LEU A 63 -4.21 -8.15 -17.52
C LEU A 63 -5.45 -7.29 -17.75
N VAL A 64 -5.88 -6.58 -16.71
CA VAL A 64 -6.98 -5.61 -16.80
C VAL A 64 -6.41 -4.20 -16.76
N ARG A 65 -6.68 -3.38 -17.77
CA ARG A 65 -6.21 -2.00 -17.85
C ARG A 65 -7.32 -1.04 -17.41
N PHE A 66 -6.93 0.02 -16.72
CA PHE A 66 -7.82 1.07 -16.21
C PHE A 66 -7.34 2.44 -16.69
N ASP A 67 -8.26 3.40 -16.77
CA ASP A 67 -7.94 4.78 -17.15
C ASP A 67 -7.22 5.54 -16.01
N GLN A 68 -7.55 5.20 -14.76
CA GLN A 68 -7.07 5.93 -13.58
C GLN A 68 -6.59 4.99 -12.47
N VAL A 69 -5.67 5.48 -11.63
CA VAL A 69 -5.16 4.71 -10.48
C VAL A 69 -6.26 4.50 -9.44
N ASP A 70 -7.18 5.46 -9.29
CA ASP A 70 -8.28 5.34 -8.33
C ASP A 70 -9.24 4.19 -8.69
N THR A 71 -9.55 4.01 -9.98
CA THR A 71 -10.38 2.88 -10.44
C THR A 71 -9.66 1.54 -10.30
N GLN A 72 -8.35 1.51 -10.56
CA GLN A 72 -7.50 0.35 -10.29
C GLN A 72 -7.49 -0.03 -8.79
N LEU A 73 -7.34 0.95 -7.89
CA LEU A 73 -7.32 0.72 -6.45
C LEU A 73 -8.69 0.28 -5.91
N ALA A 74 -9.78 0.77 -6.48
CA ALA A 74 -11.14 0.31 -6.17
C ALA A 74 -11.39 -1.13 -6.67
N ALA A 75 -10.90 -1.48 -7.86
CA ALA A 75 -11.07 -2.79 -8.48
C ALA A 75 -10.30 -3.91 -7.78
N GLN A 76 -9.08 -3.65 -7.30
CA GLN A 76 -8.20 -4.66 -6.73
C GLN A 76 -8.83 -5.49 -5.58
N PRO A 77 -9.43 -4.89 -4.54
CA PRO A 77 -10.06 -5.66 -3.47
C PRO A 77 -11.29 -6.43 -3.94
N LEU A 78 -12.05 -5.92 -4.91
CA LEU A 78 -13.23 -6.58 -5.47
C LEU A 78 -12.84 -7.84 -6.24
N ILE A 79 -11.93 -7.72 -7.21
CA ILE A 79 -11.41 -8.84 -7.99
C ILE A 79 -10.79 -9.90 -7.07
N ARG A 80 -10.03 -9.47 -6.05
CA ARG A 80 -9.43 -10.38 -5.07
C ARG A 80 -10.47 -11.14 -4.25
N ASN A 81 -11.58 -10.50 -3.89
CA ASN A 81 -12.64 -11.14 -3.13
C ASN A 81 -13.40 -12.15 -3.99
N GLU A 82 -13.67 -11.81 -5.26
CA GLU A 82 -14.39 -12.65 -6.21
C GLU A 82 -13.59 -13.90 -6.59
N LEU A 83 -12.31 -13.71 -6.96
CA LEU A 83 -11.42 -14.80 -7.38
C LEU A 83 -10.83 -15.60 -6.22
N GLY A 84 -10.98 -15.10 -4.98
CA GLY A 84 -10.53 -15.74 -3.76
C GLY A 84 -9.02 -16.02 -3.73
N ARG A 85 -8.63 -17.16 -3.17
CA ARG A 85 -7.21 -17.55 -2.99
C ARG A 85 -6.60 -18.29 -4.19
N ALA A 86 -7.41 -18.66 -5.18
CA ALA A 86 -6.97 -19.41 -6.35
C ALA A 86 -6.08 -18.57 -7.28
N TYR A 87 -6.26 -17.24 -7.25
CA TYR A 87 -5.54 -16.29 -8.07
C TYR A 87 -4.81 -15.26 -7.21
N GLY A 88 -3.65 -14.83 -7.70
CA GLY A 88 -2.90 -13.69 -7.18
C GLY A 88 -3.30 -12.44 -7.95
N VAL A 89 -3.74 -11.41 -7.23
CA VAL A 89 -4.16 -10.12 -7.79
C VAL A 89 -3.13 -9.07 -7.42
N ALA A 90 -2.36 -8.59 -8.39
CA ALA A 90 -1.28 -7.62 -8.20
C ALA A 90 -1.57 -6.31 -8.96
N LEU A 91 -1.25 -5.18 -8.32
CA LEU A 91 -1.24 -3.88 -8.99
C LEU A 91 0.00 -3.82 -9.89
N ASN A 92 -0.20 -3.43 -11.14
CA ASN A 92 0.83 -3.29 -12.16
C ASN A 92 0.59 -2.01 -12.99
N LEU A 93 1.52 -1.70 -13.88
CA LEU A 93 1.44 -0.62 -14.84
C LEU A 93 1.72 -1.22 -16.21
N ALA A 94 0.70 -1.24 -17.07
CA ALA A 94 0.83 -1.73 -18.42
C ALA A 94 1.35 -0.61 -19.33
N PRO A 95 2.36 -0.84 -20.18
CA PRO A 95 2.75 0.14 -21.18
C PRO A 95 1.57 0.39 -22.12
N ALA A 96 1.15 1.65 -22.31
CA ALA A 96 0.10 2.01 -23.27
C ALA A 96 0.59 1.98 -24.73
N THR A 97 1.70 1.26 -24.98
CA THR A 97 2.36 1.20 -26.27
C THR A 97 1.57 0.27 -27.19
N PRO A 98 1.07 0.73 -28.34
CA PRO A 98 0.31 -0.12 -29.25
C PRO A 98 1.20 -1.15 -29.97
N ASP A 99 0.64 -2.31 -30.32
CA ASP A 99 1.39 -3.50 -30.80
C ASP A 99 2.28 -3.25 -32.03
N TRP A 100 1.89 -2.32 -32.90
CA TRP A 100 2.69 -1.93 -34.08
C TRP A 100 4.01 -1.22 -33.75
N LEU A 101 4.18 -0.71 -32.52
CA LEU A 101 5.45 -0.12 -32.06
C LEU A 101 6.43 -1.21 -31.55
N THR A 102 5.90 -2.33 -31.08
CA THR A 102 6.66 -3.46 -30.55
C THR A 102 7.38 -4.24 -31.66
N GLU A 103 6.82 -4.25 -32.88
CA GLU A 103 7.41 -4.92 -34.05
C GLU A 103 8.73 -4.29 -34.55
N VAL A 104 9.07 -3.07 -34.10
CA VAL A 104 10.29 -2.34 -34.51
C VAL A 104 11.46 -2.53 -33.51
N ASP A 105 11.33 -3.41 -32.52
CA ASP A 105 12.33 -3.62 -31.45
C ASP A 105 12.69 -2.32 -30.70
N ALA A 106 11.76 -1.36 -30.69
CA ALA A 106 11.85 -0.13 -29.92
C ALA A 106 11.42 -0.41 -28.48
N ALA A 107 12.16 -1.28 -27.79
CA ALA A 107 11.94 -1.55 -26.38
C ALA A 107 12.10 -0.23 -25.59
N PRO A 108 11.08 0.17 -24.81
CA PRO A 108 11.20 1.37 -23.99
C PRO A 108 12.37 1.21 -23.01
N MET A 109 13.29 2.18 -23.03
CA MET A 109 14.40 2.21 -22.08
C MET A 109 13.86 2.25 -20.64
N PHE A 110 14.57 1.60 -19.71
CA PHE A 110 14.27 1.70 -18.28
C PHE A 110 14.44 3.14 -17.81
N LEU A 111 13.36 3.91 -17.85
CA LEU A 111 13.32 5.23 -17.24
C LEU A 111 13.33 5.05 -15.72
N GLY A 112 14.22 5.78 -15.05
CA GLY A 112 14.37 5.74 -13.60
C GLY A 112 13.06 6.10 -12.86
N LEU A 113 13.02 5.80 -11.57
CA LEU A 113 11.86 5.97 -10.67
C LEU A 113 11.15 7.34 -10.83
N ASP A 114 11.90 8.38 -11.15
CA ASP A 114 11.42 9.76 -11.29
C ASP A 114 10.47 9.99 -12.48
N LEU A 115 10.53 9.12 -13.50
CA LEU A 115 9.77 9.28 -14.75
C LEU A 115 8.65 8.25 -14.94
N ARG A 116 8.52 7.27 -14.02
CA ARG A 116 7.44 6.27 -14.03
C ARG A 116 6.25 6.63 -13.13
N GLY A 117 6.26 7.82 -12.52
CA GLY A 117 5.30 8.16 -11.47
C GLY A 117 5.53 7.24 -10.27
N GLY A 118 6.41 7.67 -9.36
CA GLY A 118 6.68 6.92 -8.14
C GLY A 118 5.38 6.59 -7.39
N VAL A 119 5.31 5.40 -6.79
CA VAL A 119 4.21 5.03 -5.88
C VAL A 119 4.10 6.10 -4.79
N HIS A 120 2.96 6.80 -4.74
CA HIS A 120 2.70 7.76 -3.68
C HIS A 120 2.42 6.98 -2.40
N PHE A 121 3.48 6.69 -1.63
CA PHE A 121 3.35 5.99 -0.37
C PHE A 121 2.89 6.98 0.69
N LEU A 122 1.58 7.09 0.88
CA LEU A 122 1.00 7.86 1.97
C LEU A 122 1.16 7.04 3.26
N LEU A 123 2.16 7.39 4.07
CA LEU A 123 2.32 6.83 5.41
C LEU A 123 1.53 7.70 6.40
N GLU A 124 0.30 7.28 6.71
CA GLU A 124 -0.52 7.92 7.74
C GLU A 124 -0.13 7.36 9.12
N VAL A 125 0.37 8.24 9.99
CA VAL A 125 0.66 7.88 11.38
C VAL A 125 -0.55 8.21 12.24
N ASP A 126 -1.20 7.20 12.80
CA ASP A 126 -2.25 7.36 13.82
C ASP A 126 -1.62 7.89 15.12
N MET A 127 -1.57 9.21 15.25
CA MET A 127 -1.01 9.90 16.42
C MET A 127 -1.67 9.48 17.74
N PRO A 128 -3.01 9.30 17.83
CA PRO A 128 -3.64 8.72 19.03
C PRO A 128 -3.04 7.38 19.47
N VAL A 129 -2.82 6.44 18.56
CA VAL A 129 -2.23 5.12 18.87
C VAL A 129 -0.78 5.26 19.33
N VAL A 130 0.01 6.11 18.67
CA VAL A 130 1.41 6.36 19.04
C VAL A 130 1.51 6.96 20.45
N LEU A 131 0.64 7.91 20.79
CA LEU A 131 0.60 8.50 22.14
C LEU A 131 0.22 7.47 23.21
N LEU A 132 -0.72 6.58 22.90
CA LEU A 132 -1.13 5.53 23.83
C LEU A 132 0.01 4.52 24.07
N GLN A 133 0.69 4.07 23.01
CA GLN A 133 1.87 3.21 23.12
C GLN A 133 3.03 3.89 23.87
N ALA A 134 3.25 5.19 23.65
CA ALA A 134 4.27 5.94 24.38
C ALA A 134 3.96 6.00 25.89
N GLN A 135 2.69 6.18 26.26
CA GLN A 135 2.26 6.21 27.66
C GLN A 135 2.35 4.83 28.33
N GLU A 136 2.00 3.75 27.63
CA GLU A 136 2.19 2.38 28.12
C GLU A 136 3.67 2.03 28.34
N ARG A 137 4.54 2.49 27.42
CA ARG A 137 5.99 2.36 27.57
C ARG A 137 6.48 3.10 28.81
N MET A 138 6.08 4.36 29.00
CA MET A 138 6.44 5.12 30.19
C MET A 138 6.00 4.42 31.49
N VAL A 139 4.79 3.85 31.54
CA VAL A 139 4.33 3.07 32.71
C VAL A 139 5.25 1.87 32.98
N THR A 140 5.73 1.22 31.93
CA THR A 140 6.67 0.08 32.03
C THR A 140 8.03 0.54 32.53
N ASP A 141 8.54 1.65 31.98
CA ASP A 141 9.82 2.26 32.36
C ASP A 141 9.81 2.70 33.83
N PHE A 142 8.74 3.37 34.29
CA PHE A 142 8.59 3.74 35.70
C PHE A 142 8.55 2.52 36.62
N LYS A 143 7.89 1.43 36.23
CA LYS A 143 7.90 0.18 37.01
C LYS A 143 9.30 -0.42 37.08
N ALA A 144 10.07 -0.36 36.00
CA ALA A 144 11.44 -0.84 35.95
C ALA A 144 12.35 0.00 36.86
N LEU A 145 12.28 1.32 36.74
CA LEU A 145 13.08 2.27 37.51
C LEU A 145 12.81 2.16 39.02
N LEU A 146 11.53 2.12 39.43
CA LEU A 146 11.17 1.92 40.84
C LEU A 146 11.60 0.55 41.40
N ARG A 147 11.67 -0.49 40.54
CA ARG A 147 12.19 -1.80 40.95
C ARG A 147 13.70 -1.77 41.14
N ASP A 148 14.42 -1.09 40.25
CA ASP A 148 15.88 -0.96 40.32
C ASP A 148 16.31 -0.25 41.61
N ASP A 149 15.64 0.86 41.94
CA ASP A 149 15.85 1.62 43.17
C ASP A 149 15.22 0.98 44.43
N LYS A 150 14.67 -0.23 44.31
CA LYS A 150 14.03 -1.00 45.39
C LYS A 150 12.90 -0.24 46.10
N LEU A 151 12.28 0.72 45.41
CA LEU A 151 11.15 1.50 45.91
C LEU A 151 9.87 0.70 45.75
N ARG A 152 9.30 0.27 46.88
CA ARG A 152 8.03 -0.48 46.88
C ARG A 152 6.88 0.47 46.50
N TYR A 153 6.29 0.24 45.33
CA TYR A 153 5.09 0.91 44.84
C TYR A 153 3.85 0.02 44.97
N THR A 154 2.69 0.65 45.09
CA THR A 154 1.38 -0.01 45.15
C THR A 154 0.75 -0.08 43.76
N THR A 155 0.84 1.00 42.98
CA THR A 155 0.25 1.07 41.64
C THR A 155 1.05 2.04 40.77
N VAL A 156 1.32 1.63 39.54
CA VAL A 156 1.75 2.50 38.45
C VAL A 156 0.80 2.24 37.30
N LYS A 157 -0.02 3.23 36.98
CA LYS A 157 -1.02 3.12 35.91
C LYS A 157 -1.20 4.45 35.21
N ARG A 158 -1.68 4.38 33.97
CA ARG A 158 -2.20 5.54 33.26
C ARG A 158 -3.41 6.09 34.00
N PHE A 159 -3.48 7.40 34.09
CA PHE A 159 -4.61 8.13 34.63
C PHE A 159 -5.14 9.08 33.58
N GLU A 160 -6.44 8.98 33.32
CA GLU A 160 -7.18 9.88 32.45
C GLU A 160 -8.29 10.51 33.29
N ARG A 161 -8.27 11.84 33.40
CA ARG A 161 -9.34 12.60 34.04
C ARG A 161 -9.70 13.79 33.16
N GLY A 162 -10.79 13.66 32.43
CA GLY A 162 -11.21 14.67 31.45
C GLY A 162 -10.13 14.88 30.39
N GLU A 163 -9.68 16.12 30.21
CA GLU A 163 -8.65 16.48 29.22
C GLU A 163 -7.21 16.24 29.71
N SER A 164 -7.00 15.85 30.97
CA SER A 164 -5.68 15.60 31.52
C SER A 164 -5.33 14.12 31.46
N THR A 165 -4.30 13.79 30.67
CA THR A 165 -3.69 12.45 30.61
C THR A 165 -2.35 12.47 31.33
N GLY A 166 -2.08 11.47 32.18
CA GLY A 166 -0.82 11.36 32.89
C GLY A 166 -0.59 9.96 33.47
N ILE A 167 0.46 9.83 34.29
CA ILE A 167 0.82 8.58 34.96
C ILE A 167 0.65 8.76 36.46
N GLU A 168 -0.17 7.91 37.07
CA GLU A 168 -0.40 7.89 38.51
C GLU A 168 0.51 6.85 39.16
N LEU A 169 1.37 7.35 40.07
CA LEU A 169 2.22 6.53 40.93
C LEU A 169 1.66 6.57 42.35
N ARG A 170 1.33 5.41 42.91
CA ARG A 170 0.88 5.27 44.31
C ARG A 170 1.89 4.49 45.11
N PHE A 171 2.26 5.03 46.26
CA PHE A 171 3.20 4.44 47.21
C PHE A 171 2.50 4.11 48.54
N ARG A 172 3.02 3.14 49.27
CA ARG A 172 2.45 2.71 50.57
C ARG A 172 2.85 3.63 51.72
N ASN A 173 3.97 4.32 51.60
CA ASN A 173 4.63 5.12 52.64
C ASN A 173 5.16 6.42 52.01
N ALA A 174 5.08 7.52 52.78
CA ALA A 174 5.54 8.84 52.35
C ALA A 174 7.04 8.85 52.01
N GLU A 175 7.85 8.08 52.74
CA GLU A 175 9.29 7.96 52.51
C GLU A 175 9.64 7.44 51.10
N ASN A 176 8.86 6.49 50.56
CA ASN A 176 9.10 5.97 49.20
C ASN A 176 8.61 6.94 48.13
N ARG A 177 7.57 7.72 48.40
CA ARG A 177 7.10 8.79 47.51
C ARG A 177 8.16 9.88 47.40
N ASP A 178 8.69 10.34 48.52
CA ASP A 178 9.66 11.43 48.56
C ASP A 178 10.98 11.02 47.88
N LYS A 179 11.39 9.76 48.01
CA LYS A 179 12.52 9.20 47.24
C LYS A 179 12.24 9.10 45.73
N ALA A 180 11.00 8.83 45.34
CA ALA A 180 10.61 8.75 43.94
C ALA A 180 10.45 10.13 43.27
N GLU A 181 10.19 11.18 44.03
CA GLU A 181 10.08 12.56 43.52
C GLU A 181 11.43 13.16 43.10
N VAL A 182 12.53 12.59 43.59
CA VAL A 182 13.91 13.06 43.35
C VAL A 182 14.59 12.31 42.18
N LEU A 183 13.93 11.29 41.62
CA LEU A 183 14.39 10.50 40.47
C LEU A 183 13.93 11.11 39.14
#